data_AF-A0A7K9CZ18-F1
#
_entry.id   AF-A0A7K9CZ18-F1
#
_cell.length_a   1.000
_cell.length_b   1.000
_cell.length_c   1.000
_cell.angle_alpha   90.00
_cell.angle_beta   90.00
_cell.angle_gamma   90.00
#
_symmetry.space_group_name_H-M   'P 1'
#
loop_
_entity.id
_entity.type
_entity.pdbx_description
1 polymer ?
#
loop_
_entity_poly.entity_id
_entity_poly.type
_entity_poly.pdbx_seq_one_letter_code
_entity_poly.pdbx_strand_id
1 'polypeptide(L)' 'KKSFRGPFRACHDVINPRDFYRNCLYDVCMSGGARQVLCQVLETYAATCRRNGATVHDWRTPAGC' A
#
# COMPACT_ATOMS: atom_id res chain seq x y z
N LYS A 1 0.36 1.10 11.41
CA LYS A 1 -0.07 2.36 12.11
C LYS A 1 -0.80 3.23 11.07
N LYS A 2 -1.94 3.84 11.39
CA LYS A 2 -2.59 4.82 10.50
C LYS A 2 -1.74 6.09 10.51
N SER A 3 -1.22 6.49 9.35
CA SER A 3 -0.48 7.74 9.16
C SER A 3 -1.36 8.73 8.42
N PHE A 4 -1.46 9.96 8.91
CA PHE A 4 -2.19 11.06 8.24
C PHE A 4 -1.31 11.78 7.19
N ARG A 5 -0.06 11.36 7.05
CA ARG A 5 0.90 11.85 6.04
C ARG A 5 1.33 10.68 5.15
N GLY A 6 1.59 10.98 3.88
CA GLY A 6 2.04 9.99 2.88
C GLY A 6 1.05 9.79 1.72
N PRO A 7 1.41 8.94 0.77
CA PRO A 7 0.71 8.84 -0.51
C PRO A 7 -0.68 8.20 -0.42
N PHE A 8 -0.92 7.40 0.63
CA PHE A 8 -2.18 6.71 0.88
C PHE A 8 -3.05 7.35 1.98
N ARG A 9 -2.73 8.57 2.43
CA ARG A 9 -3.41 9.17 3.60
C ARG A 9 -4.94 9.21 3.48
N ALA A 10 -5.47 9.57 2.30
CA ALA A 10 -6.91 9.62 2.03
C ALA A 10 -7.54 8.22 2.00
N CYS A 11 -6.75 7.18 1.68
CA CYS A 11 -7.23 5.81 1.63
C CYS A 11 -7.52 5.25 3.03
N HIS A 12 -6.83 5.72 4.07
CA HIS A 12 -7.02 5.23 5.43
C HIS A 12 -8.40 5.57 6.04
N ASP A 13 -9.15 6.47 5.40
CA ASP A 13 -10.51 6.84 5.82
C ASP A 13 -11.58 6.01 5.12
N VAL A 14 -11.26 5.40 3.98
CA VAL A 14 -12.16 4.50 3.23
C VAL A 14 -11.84 3.02 3.39
N ILE A 15 -10.57 2.69 3.67
CA ILE A 15 -10.07 1.32 3.80
C ILE A 15 -9.24 1.22 5.07
N ASN A 16 -9.47 0.18 5.87
CA ASN A 16 -8.64 -0.11 7.03
C ASN A 16 -7.22 -0.52 6.59
N PRO A 17 -6.18 0.28 6.86
CA PRO A 17 -4.82 -0.03 6.40
C PRO A 17 -4.19 -1.22 7.12
N ARG A 18 -4.79 -1.69 8.23
CA ARG A 18 -4.19 -2.73 9.08
C ARG A 18 -4.14 -4.09 8.40
N ASP A 19 -5.17 -4.43 7.63
CA ASP A 19 -5.27 -5.72 6.95
C ASP A 19 -4.30 -5.78 5.76
N PHE A 20 -4.27 -4.71 4.95
CA PHE A 20 -3.29 -4.55 3.86
C PHE A 20 -1.85 -4.58 4.36
N TYR A 21 -1.57 -3.92 5.49
CA TYR A 21 -0.24 -3.93 6.09
C TYR A 21 0.20 -5.33 6.51
N ARG A 22 -0.70 -6.10 7.15
CA ARG A 22 -0.40 -7.48 7.57
C ARG A 22 -0.14 -8.40 6.39
N ASN A 23 -0.97 -8.32 5.34
CA ASN A 23 -0.76 -9.11 4.12
C ASN A 23 0.55 -8.73 3.43
N CYS A 24 0.85 -7.43 3.32
CA CYS A 24 2.12 -6.96 2.77
C CYS A 24 3.33 -7.54 3.51
N LEU A 25 3.33 -7.50 4.85
CA LEU A 25 4.41 -8.09 5.65
C LEU A 25 4.55 -9.59 5.39
N TYR A 26 3.42 -10.30 5.30
CA TYR A 26 3.42 -11.73 5.04
C TYR A 26 4.00 -12.04 3.64
N ASP A 27 3.49 -11.41 2.58
CA ASP A 27 3.91 -11.67 1.20
C ASP A 27 5.38 -11.29 0.98
N VAL A 28 5.81 -10.15 1.52
CA VAL A 28 7.22 -9.73 1.44
C VAL A 28 8.12 -10.68 2.24
N CYS A 29 7.70 -11.16 3.41
CA CYS A 29 8.46 -12.15 4.17
C CYS A 29 8.56 -13.49 3.43
N MET A 30 7.45 -13.99 2.89
CA MET A 30 7.39 -15.26 2.16
C MET A 30 8.20 -15.23 0.86
N SER A 31 8.37 -14.06 0.26
CA SER A 31 9.22 -13.86 -0.92
C SER A 31 10.69 -13.58 -0.61
N GLY A 32 11.12 -13.67 0.65
CA GLY A 32 12.50 -13.38 1.03
C GLY A 32 12.88 -11.90 0.89
N GLY A 33 11.90 -10.99 1.00
CA GLY A 33 12.12 -9.55 0.83
C GLY A 33 12.12 -9.10 -0.64
N ALA A 34 11.55 -9.88 -1.56
CA ALA A 34 11.56 -9.54 -2.97
C ALA A 34 10.84 -8.21 -3.24
N ARG A 35 11.58 -7.25 -3.81
CA ARG A 35 11.06 -5.91 -4.11
C ARG A 35 9.88 -5.93 -5.07
N GLN A 36 9.88 -6.85 -6.04
CA GLN A 36 8.78 -7.01 -6.98
C GLN A 36 7.45 -7.32 -6.26
N VAL A 37 7.50 -8.14 -5.20
CA VAL A 37 6.32 -8.48 -4.40
C VAL A 37 5.83 -7.27 -3.61
N LEU A 38 6.75 -6.50 -3.01
CA LEU A 38 6.40 -5.22 -2.38
C LEU A 38 5.67 -4.29 -3.36
N CYS A 39 6.19 -4.14 -4.58
CA CYS A 39 5.57 -3.29 -5.61
C CYS A 39 4.20 -3.79 -6.05
N GLN A 40 4.01 -5.11 -6.18
CA GLN A 40 2.72 -5.70 -6.50
C GLN A 40 1.68 -5.42 -5.40
N VAL A 41 2.04 -5.65 -4.13
CA VAL A 41 1.13 -5.39 -3.01
C VAL A 41 0.77 -3.90 -2.90
N LEU A 42 1.74 -3.00 -3.09
CA LEU A 42 1.49 -1.57 -3.08
C LEU A 42 0.61 -1.11 -4.26
N GLU A 43 0.75 -1.71 -5.44
CA GLU A 43 -0.14 -1.45 -6.58
C GLU A 43 -1.56 -1.95 -6.29
N THR A 44 -1.71 -3.15 -5.72
CA THR A 44 -3.03 -3.65 -5.30
C THR A 44 -3.69 -2.72 -4.29
N TYR A 45 -2.91 -2.20 -3.32
CA TYR A 45 -3.44 -1.23 -2.36
C TYR A 45 -3.83 0.08 -3.05
N ALA A 46 -2.99 0.64 -3.91
CA ALA A 46 -3.27 1.84 -4.69
C ALA A 46 -4.53 1.71 -5.56
N ALA A 47 -4.68 0.60 -6.27
CA ALA A 47 -5.87 0.30 -7.07
C ALA A 47 -7.13 0.20 -6.20
N THR A 48 -7.04 -0.45 -5.04
CA THR A 48 -8.18 -0.58 -4.12
C THR A 48 -8.59 0.78 -3.54
N CYS A 49 -7.63 1.61 -3.16
CA CYS A 49 -7.87 2.99 -2.71
C CYS A 49 -8.61 3.81 -3.78
N ARG A 50 -8.10 3.79 -5.02
CA ARG A 50 -8.70 4.51 -6.16
C ARG A 50 -10.13 4.03 -6.46
N ARG A 51 -10.37 2.73 -6.43
CA ARG A 51 -11.73 2.16 -6.61
C ARG A 51 -12.72 2.62 -5.54
N ASN A 52 -12.25 2.95 -4.34
CA ASN A 52 -13.07 3.49 -3.25
C ASN A 52 -13.07 5.03 -3.21
N GLY A 53 -12.67 5.70 -4.30
CA GLY A 53 -12.72 7.15 -4.42
C GLY A 53 -11.61 7.93 -3.71
N ALA A 54 -10.63 7.24 -3.10
CA ALA A 54 -9.51 7.92 -2.45
C ALA A 54 -8.43 8.36 -3.45
N THR A 55 -7.95 9.59 -3.30
CA THR A 55 -6.76 10.07 -4.02
C THR A 55 -5.51 9.35 -3.51
N VAL A 56 -4.75 8.80 -4.44
CA VAL A 56 -3.43 8.19 -4.16
C VAL A 56 -2.36 9.06 -4.82
N HIS A 57 -1.44 9.60 -4.02
CA HIS A 57 -0.31 10.38 -4.52
C HIS A 57 0.84 9.46 -4.94
N ASP A 58 1.92 10.06 -5.45
CA ASP A 58 3.09 9.30 -5.85
C ASP A 58 3.65 8.47 -4.68
N TRP A 59 3.52 7.16 -4.84
CA TRP A 59 4.06 6.15 -3.95
C TRP A 59 5.17 5.35 -4.61
N ARG A 60 5.29 5.41 -5.94
CA ARG A 60 6.20 4.58 -6.72
C ARG A 60 7.63 5.03 -6.50
N THR A 61 7.92 6.31 -6.69
CA THR A 61 9.25 6.88 -6.45
C THR A 61 9.77 6.63 -5.02
N PRO A 62 9.03 6.93 -3.93
CA PRO A 62 9.52 6.65 -2.58
C PRO A 62 9.61 5.15 -2.26
N ALA A 63 8.74 4.32 -2.84
CA ALA A 63 8.85 2.87 -2.73
C ALA A 63 9.94 2.30 -3.65
N GLY A 64 10.50 3.10 -4.57
CA GLY A 64 11.32 2.76 -5.75
C GLY A 64 10.78 1.57 -6.55
N CYS A 65 9.47 1.62 -6.77
CA CYS A 65 8.72 0.98 -7.83
C CYS A 65 8.42 2.05 -8.90
#